data_AF-A0AA46TP74-F1
#
_entry.id   AF-A0AA46TP74-F1
#
_cell.length_a   1.000
_cell.length_b   1.000
_cell.length_c   1.000
_cell.angle_alpha   90.00
_cell.angle_beta   90.00
_cell.angle_gamma   90.00
#
_symmetry.space_group_name_H-M   'P 1'
#
loop_
_entity.id
_entity.type
_entity.pdbx_description
1 polymer ?
#
loop_
_entity_poly.entity_id
_entity_poly.type
_entity_poly.pdbx_seq_one_letter_code
_entity_poly.pdbx_strand_id
1 'polypeptide(L)'
;MPRLVKTTMEIGLQAQRDILFLTFKNERHDDDILGTHWEDHQGRQHVVEWLEANEIPWEPCVHAAPGKAPCCYQGSIYLAVAPDEDSPTYQKVLSFLEDETGECRFPSVDFWLYPFHLIEQHAGQC
;
A
#
# COMPACT_ATOMS: atom_id res chain seq x y z
N MET A 1 -2.27 6.82 -22.01
CA MET A 1 -3.58 7.36 -21.62
C MET A 1 -3.51 7.76 -20.15
N PRO A 2 -4.09 8.91 -19.73
CA PRO A 2 -4.12 9.27 -18.32
C PRO A 2 -4.92 8.22 -17.53
N ARG A 3 -4.42 7.85 -16.35
CA ARG A 3 -5.11 6.96 -15.41
C ARG A 3 -5.45 7.74 -14.16
N LEU A 4 -6.70 7.65 -13.70
CA LEU A 4 -7.09 8.19 -12.40
C LEU A 4 -6.66 7.19 -11.33
N VAL A 5 -5.86 7.65 -10.37
CA VAL A 5 -5.41 6.86 -9.22
C VAL A 5 -6.16 7.36 -8.01
N LYS A 6 -6.89 6.47 -7.32
CA LYS A 6 -7.66 6.83 -6.13
C LYS A 6 -6.76 6.99 -4.92
N THR A 7 -7.17 7.86 -4.00
CA THR A 7 -6.56 7.94 -2.68
C THR A 7 -6.96 6.74 -1.82
N THR A 8 -6.14 6.42 -0.82
CA THR A 8 -6.49 5.43 0.21
C THR A 8 -7.80 5.77 0.92
N MET A 9 -8.10 7.06 1.12
CA MET A 9 -9.38 7.49 1.69
C MET A 9 -10.57 7.18 0.77
N GLU A 10 -10.49 7.52 -0.52
CA GLU A 10 -11.54 7.21 -1.50
C GLU A 10 -11.79 5.70 -1.59
N ILE A 11 -10.72 4.89 -1.59
CA ILE A 11 -10.82 3.43 -1.61
C ILE A 11 -11.52 2.92 -0.34
N GLY A 12 -11.12 3.39 0.84
CA GLY A 12 -11.73 3.00 2.11
C GLY A 12 -13.20 3.40 2.21
N LEU A 13 -13.55 4.62 1.79
CA LEU A 13 -14.95 5.09 1.73
C LEU A 13 -15.80 4.24 0.77
N GLN A 14 -15.25 3.84 -0.38
CA GLN A 14 -15.94 2.97 -1.32
C GLN A 14 -16.11 1.54 -0.78
N ALA A 15 -15.08 1.02 -0.10
CA ALA A 15 -15.09 -0.35 0.42
C ALA A 15 -15.88 -0.49 1.73
N GLN A 16 -16.08 0.62 2.46
CA GLN A 16 -16.71 0.68 3.78
C GLN A 16 -16.09 -0.29 4.81
N ARG A 17 -14.77 -0.42 4.78
CA ARG A 17 -13.99 -1.32 5.62
C ARG A 17 -12.55 -0.86 5.76
N ASP A 18 -11.85 -1.47 6.70
CA ASP A 18 -10.41 -1.34 6.85
C ASP A 18 -9.71 -1.77 5.56
N ILE A 19 -8.65 -1.04 5.20
CA ILE A 19 -7.89 -1.29 3.97
C ILE A 19 -6.43 -1.53 4.27
N LEU A 20 -5.82 -2.31 3.39
CA LEU A 20 -4.40 -2.63 3.41
C LEU A 20 -3.74 -1.96 2.20
N PHE A 21 -2.61 -1.31 2.43
CA PHE A 21 -1.84 -0.72 1.33
C PHE A 21 -0.34 -0.76 1.63
N LEU A 22 0.45 -0.69 0.57
CA LEU A 22 1.91 -0.71 0.63
C LEU A 22 2.48 0.60 0.11
N THR A 23 3.50 1.09 0.81
CA THR A 23 4.38 2.16 0.31
C THR A 23 5.79 1.62 0.10
N PHE A 24 6.48 2.18 -0.89
CA PHE A 24 7.81 1.73 -1.28
C PHE A 24 8.77 2.88 -1.05
N LYS A 25 9.75 2.66 -0.18
CA LYS A 25 10.76 3.66 0.16
C LYS A 25 12.04 3.32 -0.58
N ASN A 26 12.57 4.31 -1.30
CA ASN A 26 13.87 4.18 -1.93
C ASN A 26 14.91 3.85 -0.86
N GLU A 27 15.71 2.83 -1.12
CA GLU A 27 16.93 2.58 -0.37
C GLU A 27 17.80 3.83 -0.56
N ARG A 28 18.08 4.54 0.54
CA ARG A 28 18.87 5.77 0.48
C ARG A 28 20.27 5.41 -0.01
N HIS A 29 20.53 5.64 -1.29
CA HIS A 29 21.89 5.78 -1.79
C HIS A 29 22.27 7.25 -1.65
N ASP A 30 23.38 7.53 -0.98
CA ASP A 30 23.87 8.88 -0.68
C ASP A 30 24.09 9.74 -1.95
N ASP A 31 24.14 9.13 -3.13
CA ASP A 31 24.37 9.79 -4.42
C ASP A 31 23.09 10.05 -5.25
N ASP A 32 21.91 9.62 -4.80
CA ASP A 32 20.69 9.67 -5.62
C ASP A 32 19.79 10.86 -5.23
N ILE A 33 20.02 12.01 -5.87
CA ILE A 33 19.29 13.27 -5.61
C ILE A 33 17.80 13.16 -6.01
N LEU A 34 17.47 12.25 -6.94
CA LEU A 34 16.10 12.05 -7.46
C LEU A 34 15.45 10.78 -6.90
N GLY A 35 16.25 9.82 -6.44
CA GLY A 35 15.80 8.51 -5.97
C GLY A 35 15.31 7.62 -7.11
N THR A 36 15.25 6.32 -6.85
CA THR A 36 14.71 5.32 -7.79
C THR A 36 13.28 5.66 -8.19
N HIS A 37 13.00 5.63 -9.50
CA HIS A 37 11.63 5.72 -10.00
C HIS A 37 10.84 4.49 -9.53
N TRP A 38 9.57 4.67 -9.16
CA TRP A 38 8.79 3.58 -8.57
C TRP A 38 8.64 2.36 -9.49
N GLU A 39 8.72 2.54 -10.82
CA GLU A 39 8.69 1.44 -11.80
C GLU A 39 9.91 0.52 -11.69
N ASP A 40 11.06 1.07 -11.31
CA ASP A 40 12.33 0.36 -11.19
C ASP A 40 12.60 -0.12 -9.76
N HIS A 41 11.68 0.14 -8.83
CA HIS A 41 11.83 -0.22 -7.43
C HIS A 41 11.73 -1.75 -7.24
N GLN A 42 12.87 -2.39 -6.96
CA GLN A 42 12.97 -3.85 -6.85
C GLN A 42 12.00 -4.45 -5.82
N GLY A 43 11.86 -3.83 -4.64
CA GLY A 43 10.89 -4.29 -3.63
C GLY A 43 9.44 -4.23 -4.12
N ARG A 44 9.12 -3.29 -5.02
CA ARG A 44 7.77 -3.16 -5.59
C ARG A 44 7.56 -4.23 -6.65
N GLN A 45 8.53 -4.41 -7.54
CA GLN A 45 8.49 -5.45 -8.57
C GLN A 45 8.30 -6.82 -7.91
N HIS A 46 9.12 -7.15 -6.91
CA HIS A 46 9.05 -8.41 -6.20
C HIS A 46 7.67 -8.66 -5.55
N VAL A 47 7.12 -7.65 -4.87
CA VAL A 47 5.79 -7.76 -4.25
C VAL A 47 4.70 -7.91 -5.31
N VAL A 48 4.71 -7.10 -6.38
CA VAL A 48 3.70 -7.16 -7.46
C VAL A 48 3.74 -8.52 -8.16
N GLU A 49 4.93 -9.02 -8.50
CA GLU A 49 5.11 -10.35 -9.11
C GLU A 49 4.53 -11.45 -8.21
N TRP A 50 4.77 -11.37 -6.90
CA TRP A 50 4.21 -12.34 -5.96
C TRP A 50 2.68 -12.21 -5.87
N LEU A 51 2.13 -11.00 -5.82
CA LEU A 51 0.68 -10.77 -5.79
C LEU A 51 0.01 -11.36 -7.05
N GLU A 52 0.58 -11.11 -8.23
CA GLU A 52 0.09 -11.65 -9.51
C GLU A 52 0.18 -13.18 -9.56
N ALA A 53 1.31 -13.76 -9.15
CA ALA A 53 1.50 -15.21 -9.12
C ALA A 53 0.56 -15.94 -8.13
N ASN A 54 0.04 -15.21 -7.14
CA ASN A 54 -0.86 -15.75 -6.12
C ASN A 54 -2.31 -15.30 -6.28
N GLU A 55 -2.62 -14.65 -7.41
CA GLU A 55 -3.95 -14.15 -7.76
C GLU A 55 -4.54 -13.20 -6.69
N ILE A 56 -3.68 -12.43 -6.01
CA ILE A 56 -4.07 -11.44 -5.02
C ILE A 56 -4.37 -10.12 -5.74
N PRO A 57 -5.63 -9.63 -5.73
CA PRO A 57 -5.97 -8.41 -6.45
C PRO A 57 -5.33 -7.18 -5.79
N TRP A 58 -4.78 -6.30 -6.61
CA TRP A 58 -4.20 -5.02 -6.19
C TRP A 58 -4.49 -3.91 -7.22
N GLU A 59 -4.47 -2.66 -6.78
CA GLU A 59 -4.54 -1.49 -7.66
C GLU A 59 -3.60 -0.37 -7.19
N PRO A 60 -3.11 0.49 -8.11
CA PRO A 60 -2.40 1.70 -7.74
C PRO A 60 -3.25 2.59 -6.83
N CYS A 61 -2.63 3.16 -5.79
CA CYS A 61 -3.30 4.14 -4.93
C CYS A 61 -2.37 5.31 -4.58
N VAL A 62 -2.94 6.41 -4.11
CA VAL A 62 -2.19 7.51 -3.50
C VAL A 62 -2.44 7.49 -1.99
N HIS A 63 -1.38 7.40 -1.19
CA HIS A 63 -1.52 7.58 0.25
C HIS A 63 -1.75 9.06 0.57
N ALA A 64 -2.95 9.40 1.02
CA ALA A 64 -3.30 10.75 1.46
C ALA A 64 -3.33 10.76 3.01
N ALA A 65 -2.22 11.17 3.62
CA ALA A 65 -2.16 11.37 5.06
C ALA A 65 -2.92 12.66 5.44
N PRO A 66 -3.69 12.66 6.54
CA PRO A 66 -4.36 13.86 7.04
C PRO A 66 -3.38 15.02 7.23
N GLY A 67 -3.76 16.22 6.79
CA GLY A 67 -2.94 17.42 6.93
C GLY A 67 -1.74 17.50 5.97
N LYS A 68 -1.55 16.54 5.06
CA LYS A 68 -0.58 16.63 3.96
C LYS A 68 -1.31 16.77 2.63
N ALA A 69 -0.82 17.67 1.78
CA ALA A 69 -1.31 17.74 0.41
C ALA A 69 -1.07 16.38 -0.29
N PRO A 70 -2.04 15.84 -1.03
CA PRO A 70 -1.83 14.61 -1.78
C PRO A 70 -0.68 14.80 -2.77
N CYS A 71 0.33 13.95 -2.65
CA CYS A 71 1.49 13.95 -3.53
C CYS A 71 1.14 13.33 -4.90
N CYS A 72 2.03 13.53 -5.88
CA CYS A 72 2.02 12.72 -7.10
C CYS A 72 2.11 11.22 -6.76
N TYR A 73 1.65 10.36 -7.67
CA TYR A 73 1.73 8.92 -7.49
C TYR A 73 3.19 8.47 -7.32
N GLN A 74 3.51 7.84 -6.18
CA GLN A 74 4.86 7.36 -5.85
C GLN A 74 4.99 5.84 -5.85
N GLY A 75 4.09 5.13 -6.56
CA GLY A 75 4.18 3.68 -6.69
C GLY A 75 3.40 2.86 -5.66
N SER A 76 2.72 3.51 -4.70
CA SER A 76 1.93 2.82 -3.68
C SER A 76 0.83 1.94 -4.30
N ILE A 77 0.48 0.86 -3.60
CA ILE A 77 -0.55 -0.07 -4.06
C ILE A 77 -1.52 -0.41 -2.92
N TYR A 78 -2.80 -0.46 -3.22
CA TYR A 78 -3.84 -0.99 -2.35
C TYR A 78 -4.00 -2.49 -2.62
N LEU A 79 -4.18 -3.27 -1.57
CA LEU A 79 -4.49 -4.69 -1.64
C LEU A 79 -6.00 -4.86 -1.51
N ALA A 80 -6.66 -5.44 -2.51
CA ALA A 80 -8.11 -5.64 -2.50
C ALA A 80 -8.53 -6.86 -1.64
N VAL A 81 -7.91 -6.97 -0.47
CA VAL A 81 -8.10 -8.02 0.53
C VAL A 81 -8.63 -7.38 1.81
N ALA A 82 -9.59 -8.01 2.48
CA ALA A 82 -10.06 -7.58 3.79
C ALA A 82 -9.06 -8.03 4.88
N PRO A 83 -8.70 -7.16 5.84
CA PRO A 83 -7.88 -7.54 6.98
C PRO A 83 -8.72 -8.36 7.97
N ASP A 84 -8.99 -9.60 7.60
CA ASP A 84 -9.82 -10.55 8.33
C ASP A 84 -8.96 -11.74 8.73
N GLU A 85 -8.77 -11.95 10.04
CA GLU A 85 -7.90 -13.00 10.56
C GLU A 85 -8.35 -14.41 10.15
N ASP A 86 -9.64 -14.62 9.91
CA ASP A 86 -10.19 -15.91 9.47
C ASP A 86 -10.04 -16.11 7.94
N SER A 87 -9.60 -15.08 7.20
CA SER A 87 -9.44 -15.15 5.75
C SER A 87 -8.13 -15.83 5.35
N PRO A 88 -8.18 -16.96 4.61
CA PRO A 88 -6.98 -17.64 4.15
C PRO A 88 -6.15 -16.76 3.21
N THR A 89 -6.79 -15.87 2.45
CA THR A 89 -6.13 -14.91 1.56
C THR A 89 -5.35 -13.87 2.36
N TYR A 90 -5.95 -13.34 3.44
CA TYR A 90 -5.27 -12.38 4.31
C TYR A 90 -4.08 -13.02 5.02
N GLN A 91 -4.28 -14.20 5.61
CA GLN A 91 -3.21 -14.96 6.26
C GLN A 91 -2.04 -15.28 5.32
N LYS A 92 -2.33 -15.56 4.04
CA LYS A 92 -1.32 -15.77 3.01
C LYS A 92 -0.52 -14.49 2.70
N VAL A 93 -1.19 -13.34 2.66
CA VAL A 93 -0.54 -12.03 2.49
C VAL A 93 0.35 -11.70 3.69
N LEU A 94 -0.15 -11.89 4.92
CA LEU A 94 0.65 -11.70 6.14
C LEU A 94 1.89 -12.60 6.13
N SER A 95 1.71 -13.89 5.85
CA SER A 95 2.80 -14.87 5.78
C SER A 95 3.87 -14.54 4.71
N PHE A 96 3.55 -13.70 3.74
CA PHE A 96 4.50 -13.22 2.73
C PHE A 96 5.16 -11.90 3.14
N LEU A 97 4.40 -10.96 3.70
CA LEU A 97 4.88 -9.61 4.00
C LEU A 97 5.54 -9.49 5.37
N GLU A 98 5.17 -10.30 6.35
CA GLU A 98 5.62 -10.19 7.74
C GLU A 98 6.69 -11.24 8.08
N ASP A 99 7.61 -10.93 8.98
CA ASP A 99 8.55 -11.89 9.55
C ASP A 99 8.00 -12.55 10.83
N GLU A 100 8.83 -13.33 11.53
CA GLU A 100 8.44 -14.02 12.77
C GLU A 100 8.09 -13.06 13.93
N THR A 101 8.47 -11.79 13.81
CA THR A 101 8.19 -10.74 14.80
C THR A 101 6.93 -9.94 14.48
N GLY A 102 6.31 -10.17 13.31
CA GLY A 102 5.16 -9.41 12.82
C GLY A 102 5.55 -8.09 12.15
N GLU A 103 6.84 -7.84 11.92
CA GLU A 103 7.30 -6.67 11.16
C GLU A 103 7.40 -6.99 9.66
N CYS A 104 7.32 -5.97 8.81
CA CYS A 104 7.45 -6.20 7.38
C CYS A 104 8.87 -6.69 7.03
N ARG A 105 8.98 -7.87 6.43
CA ARG A 105 10.27 -8.53 6.12
C ARG A 105 11.06 -7.85 5.01
N PHE A 106 10.45 -6.93 4.26
CA PHE A 106 11.06 -6.23 3.15
C PHE A 106 11.52 -4.84 3.59
N PRO A 107 12.84 -4.57 3.71
CA PRO A 107 13.33 -3.32 4.27
C PRO A 107 12.92 -2.07 3.51
N SER A 108 12.54 -2.17 2.23
CA SER A 108 12.11 -1.06 1.37
C SER A 108 10.58 -0.98 1.19
N VAL A 109 9.81 -1.76 1.95
CA VAL A 109 8.34 -1.78 1.91
C VAL A 109 7.81 -1.44 3.30
N ASP A 110 6.82 -0.55 3.35
CA ASP A 110 6.03 -0.36 4.56
C ASP A 110 4.62 -0.92 4.29
N PHE A 111 4.15 -1.75 5.23
CA PHE A 111 2.84 -2.39 5.19
C PHE A 111 1.88 -1.71 6.16
N TRP A 112 0.78 -1.18 5.63
CA TRP A 112 -0.13 -0.33 6.38
C TRP A 112 -1.54 -0.90 6.43
N LEU A 113 -2.13 -0.85 7.63
CA LEU A 113 -3.56 -0.94 7.87
C LEU A 113 -4.11 0.49 8.06
N TYR A 114 -5.16 0.85 7.31
CA TYR A 114 -5.90 2.09 7.54
C TYR A 114 -7.31 1.74 8.05
N PRO A 115 -7.56 1.89 9.36
CA PRO A 115 -8.87 1.63 9.96
C PRO A 115 -9.96 2.53 9.37
N PHE A 116 -11.10 1.94 9.03
CA PHE A 116 -12.23 2.63 8.41
C PHE A 116 -12.73 3.79 9.26
N HIS A 117 -12.81 3.61 10.58
CA HIS A 117 -13.25 4.67 11.49
C HIS A 117 -12.36 5.92 11.43
N LEU A 118 -11.05 5.76 11.15
CA LEU A 118 -10.15 6.90 10.94
C LEU A 118 -10.36 7.53 9.56
N ILE A 119 -10.64 6.71 8.54
CA ILE A 119 -10.99 7.20 7.20
C ILE A 119 -12.24 8.07 7.27
N GLU A 120 -13.29 7.62 7.96
CA GLU A 120 -14.52 8.39 8.17
C GLU A 120 -14.27 9.71 8.90
N GLN A 121 -13.45 9.67 9.96
CA GLN A 121 -13.10 10.87 10.72
C GLN A 121 -12.39 11.93 9.85
N HIS A 122 -11.49 11.49 8.96
CA HIS A 122 -10.69 12.39 8.13
C HIS A 122 -11.42 12.85 6.86
N ALA A 123 -12.36 12.06 6.35
CA ALA A 123 -13.18 12.43 5.19
C ALA A 123 -13.98 13.72 5.42
N GLY A 124 -14.37 14.01 6.67
CA GLY A 124 -15.06 15.25 7.04
C GLY A 124 -14.15 16.49 7.20
N GLN A 125 -12.84 16.35 7.01
CA GLN A 125 -11.83 17.40 7.25
C GLN A 125 -11.12 17.88 5.97
N CYS A 126 -11.52 17.37 4.79
CA CYS A 126 -11.04 17.81 3.48
C CYS A 126 -11.92 18.90 2.88
#